data_AF-K0KHI4-F1
#
_entry.id   AF-K0KHI4-F1
#
_cell.length_a   1.000
_cell.length_b   1.000
_cell.length_c   1.000
_cell.angle_alpha   90.00
_cell.angle_beta   90.00
_cell.angle_gamma   90.00
#
_symmetry.space_group_name_H-M   'P 1'
#
loop_
_entity.id
_entity.type
_entity.pdbx_description
1 polymer ?
#
loop_
_entity_poly.entity_id
_entity_poly.type
_entity_poly.pdbx_seq_one_letter_code
_entity_poly.pdbx_strand_id
1 'polypeptide(L)'
;MHTALAIKAYIYRKTLYTNWLISYLSDSIIGIVLEKHRDVVLVTGGTQGLGRQIVLEFLKRGVQRIVVFDIKEPAEKHRLDGVYYYQCDVSDKNEVLEMSEKVKSQIGIVTVVINNAGITSGKSFIDLSLEEIEKIIQVNLMSNFYINKAFLPDMLDLKRGYIITVASVLGYMSPSNLGMYFLKFYFR
;
A
#
# COMPACT_ATOMS: atom_id res chain seq x y z
N MET A 1 9.13 0.83 -42.06
CA MET A 1 8.71 1.58 -40.85
C MET A 1 7.30 1.22 -40.38
N HIS A 2 6.32 1.04 -41.28
CA HIS A 2 4.93 0.69 -40.94
C HIS A 2 4.72 -0.70 -40.28
N THR A 3 5.52 -1.71 -40.64
CA THR A 3 5.41 -3.08 -40.10
C THR A 3 5.83 -3.20 -38.63
N ALA A 4 6.85 -2.45 -38.19
CA ALA A 4 7.31 -2.46 -36.80
C ALA A 4 6.29 -1.85 -35.83
N LEU A 5 5.54 -0.84 -36.26
CA LEU A 5 4.45 -0.23 -35.50
C LEU A 5 3.26 -1.19 -35.33
N ALA A 6 2.91 -1.92 -36.39
CA ALA A 6 1.84 -2.91 -36.34
C ALA A 6 2.18 -4.07 -35.38
N ILE A 7 3.43 -4.55 -35.38
CA ILE A 7 3.89 -5.60 -34.47
C ILE A 7 3.84 -5.11 -33.01
N LYS A 8 4.32 -3.88 -32.72
CA LYS A 8 4.24 -3.30 -31.36
C LYS A 8 2.79 -3.16 -30.89
N ALA A 9 1.89 -2.67 -31.73
CA ALA A 9 0.48 -2.52 -31.40
C ALA A 9 -0.20 -3.88 -31.14
N TYR A 10 0.15 -4.91 -31.92
CA TYR A 10 -0.34 -6.27 -31.72
C TYR A 10 0.15 -6.87 -30.40
N ILE A 11 1.45 -6.77 -30.10
CA ILE A 11 2.01 -7.22 -28.83
C ILE A 11 1.33 -6.50 -27.67
N TYR A 12 1.18 -5.18 -27.75
CA TYR A 12 0.54 -4.38 -26.71
C TYR A 12 -0.92 -4.79 -26.47
N ARG A 13 -1.72 -4.98 -27.53
CA ARG A 13 -3.10 -5.48 -27.41
C ARG A 13 -3.15 -6.88 -26.80
N LYS A 14 -2.23 -7.76 -27.20
CA LYS A 14 -2.16 -9.12 -26.66
C LYS A 14 -1.79 -9.11 -25.17
N THR A 15 -0.86 -8.26 -24.76
CA THR A 15 -0.49 -8.05 -23.35
C THR A 15 -1.65 -7.48 -22.53
N LEU A 16 -2.38 -6.50 -23.05
CA LEU A 16 -3.58 -5.97 -22.40
C LEU A 16 -4.67 -7.03 -22.25
N TYR A 17 -4.89 -7.85 -23.29
CA TYR A 17 -5.87 -8.93 -23.26
C TYR A 17 -5.48 -10.03 -22.28
N THR A 18 -4.20 -10.42 -22.23
CA THR A 18 -3.73 -11.41 -21.24
C THR A 18 -3.83 -10.87 -19.83
N ASN A 19 -3.50 -9.59 -19.59
CA ASN A 19 -3.67 -8.97 -18.27
C ASN A 19 -5.15 -8.89 -17.87
N TRP A 20 -6.03 -8.55 -18.81
CA TRP A 20 -7.46 -8.55 -18.58
C TRP A 20 -7.98 -9.95 -18.25
N LEU A 21 -7.58 -10.98 -19.02
CA LEU A 21 -8.00 -12.36 -18.79
C LEU A 21 -7.48 -12.91 -17.45
N ILE A 22 -6.22 -12.60 -17.10
CA ILE A 22 -5.64 -12.96 -15.80
C ILE A 22 -6.39 -12.24 -14.68
N SER A 23 -6.74 -10.96 -14.82
CA SER A 23 -7.56 -10.23 -13.84
C SER A 23 -8.94 -10.88 -13.70
N TYR A 24 -9.62 -11.16 -14.82
CA TYR A 24 -10.95 -11.77 -14.82
C TYR A 24 -10.96 -13.15 -14.15
N LEU A 25 -9.98 -13.99 -14.47
CA LEU A 25 -9.82 -15.31 -13.85
C LEU A 25 -9.39 -15.19 -12.39
N SER A 26 -8.52 -14.23 -12.04
CA SER A 26 -8.14 -13.92 -10.66
C SER A 26 -9.34 -13.47 -9.83
N ASP A 27 -10.18 -12.60 -10.36
CA ASP A 27 -11.40 -12.13 -9.68
C ASP A 27 -12.36 -13.30 -9.43
N SER A 28 -12.41 -14.26 -10.36
CA SER A 28 -13.25 -15.46 -10.28
C SER A 28 -12.69 -16.57 -9.38
N ILE A 29 -11.37 -16.62 -9.17
CA ILE A 29 -10.68 -17.72 -8.45
C ILE A 29 -10.17 -17.28 -7.07
N ILE A 30 -9.72 -16.02 -6.91
CA ILE A 30 -9.07 -15.47 -5.71
C ILE A 30 -10.06 -14.67 -4.84
N GLY A 31 -11.19 -14.20 -5.39
CA GLY A 31 -12.27 -13.60 -4.59
C GLY A 31 -12.02 -12.17 -4.10
N ILE A 32 -11.07 -11.43 -4.69
CA ILE A 32 -10.88 -10.00 -4.41
C ILE A 32 -11.78 -9.18 -5.32
N VAL A 33 -13.08 -9.15 -5.03
CA VAL A 33 -14.02 -8.27 -5.75
C VAL A 33 -14.08 -6.94 -5.01
N LEU A 34 -13.36 -5.94 -5.52
CA LEU A 34 -13.40 -4.57 -5.01
C LEU A 34 -14.78 -3.95 -5.28
N GLU A 35 -15.54 -3.68 -4.23
CA GLU A 35 -16.85 -3.04 -4.27
C GLU A 35 -16.68 -1.54 -4.02
N LYS A 36 -16.50 -0.76 -5.09
CA LYS A 36 -16.17 0.68 -5.05
C LYS A 36 -17.00 1.58 -4.10
N HIS A 37 -18.24 1.22 -3.82
CA HIS A 37 -19.14 1.95 -2.91
C HIS A 37 -19.06 1.46 -1.46
N ARG A 38 -18.76 0.17 -1.26
CA ARG A 38 -18.73 -0.48 0.04
C ARG A 38 -17.35 -0.43 0.67
N ASP A 39 -16.31 -0.60 -0.13
CA ASP A 39 -14.94 -0.69 0.35
C ASP A 39 -14.36 0.65 0.75
N VAL A 40 -13.60 0.60 1.85
CA VAL A 40 -12.80 1.71 2.36
C VAL A 40 -11.35 1.25 2.29
N VAL A 41 -10.54 2.00 1.54
CA VAL A 41 -9.14 1.64 1.26
C VAL A 41 -8.21 2.52 2.07
N LEU A 42 -7.40 1.93 2.94
CA LEU A 42 -6.29 2.59 3.61
C LEU A 42 -4.99 2.38 2.85
N VAL A 43 -4.25 3.44 2.56
CA VAL A 43 -2.90 3.39 1.98
C VAL A 43 -1.91 4.12 2.89
N THR A 44 -0.89 3.41 3.37
CA THR A 44 0.19 4.04 4.14
C THR A 44 1.29 4.59 3.22
N GLY A 45 1.89 5.73 3.55
CA GLY A 45 2.86 6.41 2.68
C GLY A 45 2.23 6.86 1.35
N GLY A 46 0.96 7.24 1.36
CA GLY A 46 0.14 7.50 0.18
C GLY A 46 0.31 8.89 -0.44
N THR A 47 1.13 9.78 0.12
CA THR A 47 1.26 11.16 -0.38
C THR A 47 2.20 11.28 -1.58
N GLN A 48 3.18 10.38 -1.70
CA GLN A 48 4.23 10.41 -2.71
C GLN A 48 4.57 9.03 -3.29
N GLY A 49 5.42 9.01 -4.32
CA GLY A 49 5.99 7.78 -4.88
C GLY A 49 4.95 6.74 -5.30
N LEU A 50 5.24 5.47 -4.99
CA LEU A 50 4.37 4.34 -5.30
C LEU A 50 3.02 4.42 -4.58
N GLY A 51 3.00 4.82 -3.31
CA GLY A 51 1.77 4.96 -2.53
C GLY A 51 0.79 5.93 -3.17
N ARG A 52 1.28 7.07 -3.67
CA ARG A 52 0.45 8.03 -4.43
C ARG A 52 -0.12 7.41 -5.71
N GLN A 53 0.66 6.62 -6.45
CA GLN A 53 0.17 5.96 -7.66
C GLN A 53 -0.89 4.91 -7.34
N ILE A 54 -0.75 4.19 -6.22
CA ILE A 54 -1.77 3.27 -5.73
C ILE A 54 -3.07 4.01 -5.42
N VAL A 55 -3.00 5.15 -4.72
CA VAL A 55 -4.17 6.01 -4.45
C VAL A 55 -4.83 6.47 -5.75
N LEU A 56 -4.05 6.95 -6.72
CA LEU A 56 -4.57 7.38 -8.02
C LEU A 56 -5.24 6.24 -8.80
N GLU A 57 -4.71 5.02 -8.71
CA GLU A 57 -5.29 3.86 -9.37
C GLU A 57 -6.63 3.46 -8.73
N PHE A 58 -6.77 3.50 -7.40
CA PHE A 58 -8.05 3.29 -6.74
C PHE A 58 -9.09 4.36 -7.10
N LEU A 59 -8.67 5.63 -7.21
CA LEU A 59 -9.54 6.71 -7.68
C LEU A 59 -10.01 6.46 -9.12
N LYS A 60 -9.11 6.06 -10.03
CA LYS A 60 -9.47 5.72 -11.42
C LYS A 60 -10.48 4.58 -11.51
N ARG A 61 -10.42 3.64 -10.57
CA ARG A 61 -11.37 2.52 -10.44
C ARG A 61 -12.69 2.93 -9.77
N GLY A 62 -12.82 4.19 -9.35
CA GLY A 62 -14.04 4.76 -8.80
C GLY A 62 -14.27 4.46 -7.31
N VAL A 63 -13.24 4.06 -6.57
CA VAL A 63 -13.34 3.91 -5.11
C VAL A 63 -13.64 5.26 -4.48
N GLN A 64 -14.68 5.31 -3.65
CA GLN A 64 -15.18 6.57 -3.09
C GLN A 64 -14.53 6.96 -1.77
N ARG A 65 -13.98 5.99 -1.04
CA ARG A 65 -13.42 6.19 0.30
C ARG A 65 -11.99 5.67 0.34
N ILE A 66 -11.05 6.59 0.15
CA ILE A 66 -9.62 6.30 0.23
C ILE A 66 -9.04 7.12 1.36
N VAL A 67 -8.40 6.44 2.30
CA VAL A 67 -7.73 7.00 3.46
C VAL A 67 -6.23 6.87 3.26
N VAL A 68 -5.49 7.93 3.57
CA VAL A 68 -4.03 7.95 3.50
C VAL A 68 -3.45 8.26 4.87
N PHE A 69 -2.60 7.35 5.35
CA PHE A 69 -1.74 7.59 6.52
C PHE A 69 -0.35 7.94 6.03
N ASP A 70 0.17 9.10 6.41
CA ASP A 70 1.50 9.54 6.04
C ASP A 70 2.04 10.52 7.08
N ILE A 71 3.36 10.57 7.26
CA ILE A 71 3.99 11.47 8.24
C ILE A 71 3.91 12.94 7.81
N LYS A 72 3.69 13.18 6.52
CA LYS A 72 3.51 14.51 5.94
C LYS A 72 2.13 14.60 5.32
N GLU A 73 1.50 15.76 5.47
CA GLU A 73 0.37 16.08 4.60
C GLU A 73 0.85 16.37 3.18
N PRO A 74 0.06 16.01 2.15
CA PRO A 74 0.36 16.43 0.78
C PRO A 74 0.24 17.96 0.68
N ALA A 75 1.16 18.58 -0.07
CA ALA A 75 1.00 19.99 -0.43
C ALA A 75 -0.36 20.23 -1.10
N GLU A 76 -0.96 21.41 -0.91
CA GLU A 76 -2.32 21.71 -1.38
C GLU A 76 -2.55 21.36 -2.85
N LYS A 77 -1.61 21.75 -3.73
CA LYS A 77 -1.60 21.41 -5.17
C LYS A 77 -1.54 19.91 -5.51
N HIS A 78 -1.24 19.07 -4.52
CA HIS A 78 -1.11 17.63 -4.64
C HIS A 78 -2.21 16.88 -3.88
N ARG A 79 -3.13 17.58 -3.23
CA ARG A 79 -4.34 16.95 -2.68
C ARG A 79 -5.19 16.41 -3.82
N LEU A 80 -5.83 15.27 -3.54
CA LEU A 80 -6.71 14.58 -4.48
C LEU A 80 -8.12 14.61 -3.90
N ASP A 81 -9.09 14.94 -4.75
CA ASP A 81 -10.49 14.90 -4.36
C ASP A 81 -10.92 13.45 -4.06
N GLY A 82 -11.77 13.27 -3.05
CA GLY A 82 -12.20 11.95 -2.61
C GLY A 82 -11.16 11.15 -1.81
N VAL A 83 -10.08 11.80 -1.37
CA VAL A 83 -9.04 11.20 -0.51
C VAL A 83 -8.99 11.90 0.85
N TYR A 84 -9.06 11.11 1.91
CA TYR A 84 -8.95 11.55 3.30
C TYR A 84 -7.51 11.37 3.78
N TYR A 85 -6.82 12.47 4.05
CA TYR A 85 -5.44 12.44 4.53
C TYR A 85 -5.41 12.59 6.04
N TYR A 86 -4.69 11.69 6.71
CA TYR A 86 -4.39 11.75 8.13
C TYR A 86 -2.88 11.78 8.30
N GLN A 87 -2.39 12.80 9.02
CA GLN A 87 -1.01 12.80 9.47
C GLN A 87 -0.84 11.70 10.52
N CYS A 88 0.00 10.72 10.22
CA CYS A 88 0.25 9.55 11.05
C CYS A 88 1.66 9.00 10.82
N ASP A 89 2.52 9.01 11.85
CA ASP A 89 3.72 8.20 11.85
C ASP A 89 3.36 6.74 12.16
N VAL A 90 3.40 5.91 11.13
CA VAL A 90 3.05 4.49 11.25
C VAL A 90 4.04 3.69 12.11
N SER A 91 5.20 4.26 12.46
CA SER A 91 6.12 3.66 13.43
C SER A 91 5.71 3.87 14.89
N ASP A 92 4.82 4.84 15.17
CA ASP A 92 4.25 5.03 16.50
C ASP A 92 2.95 4.24 16.64
N LYS A 93 3.00 3.20 17.48
CA LYS A 93 1.85 2.36 17.80
C LYS A 93 0.65 3.17 18.30
N ASN A 94 0.87 4.15 19.16
CA ASN A 94 -0.23 4.90 19.78
C ASN A 94 -0.90 5.82 18.76
N GLU A 95 -0.12 6.45 17.90
CA GLU A 95 -0.65 7.29 16.81
C GLU A 95 -1.46 6.46 15.82
N VAL A 96 -0.99 5.27 15.44
CA VAL A 96 -1.74 4.33 14.59
C VAL A 96 -3.08 3.95 15.22
N LEU A 97 -3.09 3.62 16.52
CA LEU A 97 -4.33 3.25 17.22
C LEU A 97 -5.30 4.43 17.29
N GLU A 98 -4.83 5.62 17.66
CA GLU A 98 -5.68 6.82 17.72
C GLU A 98 -6.26 7.19 16.36
N MET A 99 -5.43 7.21 15.31
CA MET A 99 -5.89 7.52 13.95
C MET A 99 -6.83 6.45 13.41
N SER A 100 -6.63 5.18 13.76
CA SER A 100 -7.52 4.11 13.34
C SER A 100 -8.94 4.30 13.88
N GLU A 101 -9.10 4.69 15.15
CA GLU A 101 -10.40 4.98 15.74
C GLU A 101 -11.06 6.23 15.12
N LYS A 102 -10.26 7.26 14.81
CA LYS A 102 -10.74 8.43 14.06
C LYS A 102 -11.26 8.05 12.67
N VAL A 103 -10.54 7.21 11.93
CA VAL A 103 -10.97 6.73 10.60
C VAL A 103 -12.25 5.92 10.69
N LYS A 104 -12.34 4.99 11.66
CA LYS A 104 -13.53 4.15 11.85
C LYS A 104 -14.78 4.98 12.12
N SER A 105 -14.65 6.01 12.96
CA SER A 105 -15.76 6.89 13.32
C SER A 105 -16.16 7.87 12.21
N GLN A 106 -15.20 8.40 11.45
CA GLN A 106 -15.46 9.44 10.44
C GLN A 106 -15.78 8.89 9.05
N ILE A 107 -15.14 7.79 8.65
CA ILE A 107 -15.17 7.25 7.28
C ILE A 107 -15.86 5.88 7.22
N GLY A 108 -15.67 5.07 8.26
CA GLY A 108 -16.21 3.73 8.41
C GLY A 108 -15.13 2.64 8.49
N ILE A 109 -15.57 1.39 8.52
CA ILE A 109 -14.70 0.22 8.64
C ILE A 109 -13.82 0.09 7.39
N VAL A 110 -12.50 0.08 7.60
CA VAL A 110 -11.51 -0.17 6.54
C VAL A 110 -11.58 -1.63 6.12
N THR A 111 -11.80 -1.88 4.83
CA THR A 111 -11.90 -3.24 4.26
C THR A 111 -10.70 -3.60 3.39
N VAL A 112 -9.89 -2.63 2.99
CA VAL A 112 -8.65 -2.84 2.25
C VAL A 112 -7.53 -2.06 2.93
N VAL A 113 -6.46 -2.73 3.32
CA VAL A 113 -5.24 -2.11 3.87
C VAL A 113 -4.09 -2.34 2.91
N ILE A 114 -3.44 -1.25 2.49
CA ILE A 114 -2.20 -1.26 1.72
C ILE A 114 -1.06 -0.78 2.61
N ASN A 115 -0.32 -1.74 3.15
CA ASN A 115 0.91 -1.55 3.92
C ASN A 115 2.07 -1.18 2.97
N ASN A 116 2.07 0.07 2.51
CA ASN A 116 3.02 0.60 1.54
C ASN A 116 4.16 1.41 2.16
N ALA A 117 3.92 2.13 3.26
CA ALA A 117 4.93 2.93 3.95
C ALA A 117 6.24 2.14 4.14
N GLY A 118 7.35 2.83 3.94
CA GLY A 118 8.66 2.22 4.03
C GLY A 118 9.77 3.24 3.85
N ILE A 119 10.86 3.04 4.58
CA ILE A 119 12.09 3.82 4.47
C ILE A 119 13.27 2.90 4.16
N THR A 120 14.31 3.47 3.57
CA THR A 120 15.58 2.80 3.36
C THR A 120 16.71 3.73 3.73
N SER A 121 17.86 3.17 4.06
CA SER A 121 19.11 3.90 4.21
C SER A 121 20.07 3.47 3.10
N GLY A 122 20.77 4.42 2.50
CA GLY A 122 21.82 4.15 1.51
C GLY A 122 23.18 3.81 2.12
N LYS A 123 23.25 3.68 3.46
CA LYS A 123 24.48 3.38 4.19
C LYS A 123 24.77 1.88 4.17
N SER A 124 26.05 1.51 4.30
CA SER A 124 26.42 0.12 4.59
C SER A 124 25.93 -0.27 5.99
N PHE A 125 25.80 -1.58 6.26
CA PHE A 125 25.37 -2.06 7.57
C PHE A 125 26.30 -1.61 8.71
N ILE A 126 27.60 -1.52 8.45
CA ILE A 126 28.60 -1.12 9.44
C ILE A 126 28.48 0.37 9.77
N ASP A 127 28.00 1.18 8.81
CA ASP A 127 27.86 2.63 8.96
C ASP A 127 26.47 3.03 9.51
N LEU A 128 25.56 2.07 9.68
CA LEU A 128 24.25 2.31 10.25
C LEU A 128 24.34 2.40 11.77
N SER A 129 23.78 3.47 12.31
CA SER A 129 23.54 3.55 13.75
C SER A 129 22.44 2.57 14.18
N LEU A 130 22.44 2.17 15.44
CA LEU A 130 21.40 1.30 15.99
C LEU A 130 20.03 1.98 15.91
N GLU A 131 19.98 3.29 16.11
CA GLU A 131 18.76 4.09 16.02
C GLU A 131 18.18 4.11 14.59
N GLU A 132 19.04 4.18 13.56
CA GLU A 132 18.60 4.06 12.16
C GLU A 132 18.08 2.66 11.85
N ILE A 133 18.74 1.63 12.36
CA ILE A 133 18.31 0.23 12.24
C ILE A 133 16.93 0.04 12.89
N GLU A 134 16.77 0.49 14.13
CA GLU A 134 15.51 0.41 14.85
C GLU A 134 14.41 1.14 14.09
N LYS A 135 14.68 2.37 13.61
CA LYS A 135 13.70 3.13 12.83
C LYS A 135 13.26 2.40 11.56
N ILE A 136 14.19 1.79 10.83
CA ILE A 136 13.87 1.00 9.63
C ILE A 136 12.96 -0.19 10.01
N ILE A 137 13.28 -0.90 11.10
CA ILE A 137 12.45 -2.01 11.60
C ILE A 137 11.06 -1.51 12.00
N GLN A 138 10.98 -0.40 12.72
CA GLN A 138 9.71 0.14 13.19
C GLN A 138 8.81 0.53 12.00
N VAL A 139 9.34 1.24 11.01
CA VAL A 139 8.57 1.71 9.85
C VAL A 139 8.26 0.59 8.87
N ASN A 140 9.19 -0.32 8.56
CA ASN A 140 9.00 -1.29 7.48
C ASN A 140 8.27 -2.56 7.94
N LEU A 141 8.43 -2.92 9.22
CA LEU A 141 7.91 -4.16 9.79
C LEU A 141 6.83 -3.91 10.85
N MET A 142 7.19 -3.21 11.93
CA MET A 142 6.31 -3.12 13.11
C MET A 142 5.03 -2.36 12.80
N SER A 143 5.11 -1.32 11.97
CA SER A 143 3.96 -0.57 11.46
C SER A 143 2.86 -1.46 10.89
N ASN A 144 3.22 -2.50 10.12
CA ASN A 144 2.25 -3.42 9.53
C ASN A 144 1.49 -4.19 10.62
N PHE A 145 2.18 -4.59 11.69
CA PHE A 145 1.53 -5.26 12.83
C PHE A 145 0.59 -4.32 13.57
N TYR A 146 0.98 -3.07 13.78
CA TYR A 146 0.12 -2.07 14.45
C TYR A 146 -1.14 -1.82 13.65
N ILE A 147 -1.00 -1.59 12.35
CA ILE A 147 -2.13 -1.34 11.44
C ILE A 147 -3.01 -2.58 11.34
N ASN A 148 -2.44 -3.76 11.13
CA ASN A 148 -3.23 -4.99 11.06
C ASN A 148 -3.97 -5.23 12.38
N LYS A 149 -3.33 -5.00 13.53
CA LYS A 149 -3.99 -5.17 14.84
C LYS A 149 -5.14 -4.18 15.03
N ALA A 150 -5.03 -2.97 14.47
CA ALA A 150 -6.04 -1.93 14.55
C ALA A 150 -7.27 -2.19 13.67
N PHE A 151 -7.09 -2.75 12.47
CA PHE A 151 -8.18 -2.89 11.48
C PHE A 151 -8.68 -4.34 11.27
N LEU A 152 -7.86 -5.36 11.55
CA LEU A 152 -8.24 -6.76 11.29
C LEU A 152 -9.46 -7.23 12.09
N PRO A 153 -9.66 -6.88 13.38
CA PRO A 153 -10.86 -7.31 14.12
C PRO A 153 -12.16 -6.91 13.41
N ASP A 154 -12.27 -5.65 12.97
CA ASP A 154 -13.46 -5.15 12.28
C ASP A 154 -13.67 -5.82 10.91
N MET A 155 -12.58 -6.11 10.20
CA MET A 155 -12.63 -6.86 8.94
C MET A 155 -13.16 -8.28 9.13
N LEU A 156 -12.76 -8.96 10.21
CA LEU A 156 -13.21 -10.30 10.55
C LEU A 156 -14.70 -10.31 10.91
N ASP A 157 -15.13 -9.34 11.72
CA ASP A 157 -16.54 -9.18 12.10
C ASP A 157 -17.42 -8.88 10.87
N LEU A 158 -16.93 -8.05 9.95
CA LEU A 158 -17.60 -7.76 8.68
C LEU A 158 -17.53 -8.92 7.67
N LYS A 159 -16.69 -9.93 7.93
CA LYS A 159 -16.33 -11.02 7.01
C LYS A 159 -15.86 -10.49 5.65
N ARG A 160 -15.14 -9.37 5.67
CA ARG A 160 -14.63 -8.68 4.48
C ARG A 160 -13.38 -7.90 4.85
N GLY A 161 -12.24 -8.33 4.30
CA GLY A 161 -10.96 -7.70 4.55
C GLY A 161 -9.91 -8.17 3.56
N TYR A 162 -9.09 -7.23 3.09
CA TYR A 162 -7.94 -7.49 2.24
C TYR A 162 -6.75 -6.72 2.79
N ILE A 163 -5.67 -7.42 3.13
CA ILE A 163 -4.42 -6.80 3.59
C ILE A 163 -3.35 -7.08 2.54
N ILE A 164 -2.80 -6.02 1.96
CA ILE A 164 -1.75 -6.08 0.95
C ILE A 164 -0.52 -5.39 1.51
N THR A 165 0.60 -6.11 1.58
CA THR A 165 1.88 -5.56 2.01
C THR A 165 2.78 -5.37 0.80
N VAL A 166 3.18 -4.12 0.54
CA VAL A 166 4.07 -3.79 -0.58
C VAL A 166 5.51 -4.09 -0.16
N ALA A 167 5.94 -5.32 -0.41
CA ALA A 167 7.31 -5.77 -0.23
C ALA A 167 8.20 -5.37 -1.42
N SER A 168 9.52 -5.56 -1.26
CA SER A 168 10.50 -5.40 -2.33
C SER A 168 11.13 -6.73 -2.69
N VAL A 169 11.59 -6.87 -3.94
CA VAL A 169 12.44 -8.00 -4.40
C VAL A 169 13.68 -8.16 -3.53
N LEU A 170 14.14 -7.05 -2.94
CA LEU A 170 15.22 -7.07 -1.97
C LEU A 170 14.86 -7.92 -0.75
N GLY A 171 13.59 -8.11 -0.37
CA GLY A 171 13.20 -9.09 0.66
C GLY A 171 13.61 -10.54 0.34
N TYR A 172 13.96 -10.86 -0.92
CA TYR A 172 14.42 -12.18 -1.36
C TYR A 172 15.92 -12.23 -1.73
N MET A 173 16.61 -11.10 -1.91
CA MET A 173 18.00 -11.05 -2.35
C MET A 173 18.75 -9.88 -1.70
N SER A 174 19.95 -10.12 -1.16
CA SER A 174 20.73 -9.13 -0.41
C SER A 174 21.91 -8.51 -1.16
N PRO A 175 21.70 -7.47 -2.00
CA PRO A 175 22.78 -6.68 -2.53
C PRO A 175 23.44 -5.83 -1.44
N SER A 176 24.74 -5.61 -1.61
CA SER A 176 25.57 -4.77 -0.75
C SER A 176 24.94 -3.38 -0.56
N ASN A 177 24.97 -2.86 0.67
CA ASN A 177 24.44 -1.55 1.10
C ASN A 177 22.90 -1.39 1.17
N LEU A 178 22.11 -2.46 1.05
CA LEU A 178 20.66 -2.39 1.26
C LEU A 178 20.14 -3.30 2.37
N GLY A 179 21.04 -4.05 3.04
CA GLY A 179 20.79 -5.19 3.94
C GLY A 179 19.70 -5.06 5.02
N MET A 180 19.23 -3.84 5.34
CA MET A 180 18.19 -3.59 6.34
C MET A 180 16.78 -3.37 5.74
N TYR A 181 16.64 -3.18 4.43
CA TYR A 181 15.36 -2.96 3.75
C TYR A 181 14.48 -4.23 3.62
N PHE A 182 14.93 -5.36 4.17
CA PHE A 182 14.48 -6.73 3.87
C PHE A 182 13.17 -7.14 4.54
N LEU A 183 12.72 -6.39 5.55
CA LEU A 183 11.62 -6.84 6.41
C LEU A 183 10.26 -6.40 5.89
N LYS A 184 9.73 -7.11 4.88
CA LYS A 184 8.29 -7.13 4.57
C LYS A 184 7.86 -8.55 4.24
N PHE A 185 7.15 -9.19 5.18
CA PHE A 185 6.62 -10.55 5.03
C PHE A 185 5.26 -10.56 4.33
N TYR A 186 5.08 -11.56 3.46
CA TYR A 186 3.83 -11.91 2.81
C TYR A 186 3.08 -12.90 3.71
N PHE A 187 1.93 -12.51 4.26
CA PHE A 187 0.98 -13.47 4.83
C PHE A 187 -0.06 -13.81 3.76
N ARG A 188 -0.26 -15.10 3.54
CA ARG A 188 -1.26 -15.67 2.64
C ARG A 188 -2.54 -15.96 3.43
#